data_AF-A0A938GVR0-F1
#
_entry.id   AF-A0A938GVR0-F1
#
_cell.length_a   1.000
_cell.length_b   1.000
_cell.length_c   1.000
_cell.angle_alpha   90.00
_cell.angle_beta   90.00
_cell.angle_gamma   90.00
#
_symmetry.space_group_name_H-M   'P 1'
#
loop_
_entity.id
_entity.type
_entity.pdbx_description
1 polymer ?
#
loop_
_entity_poly.entity_id
_entity_poly.type
_entity_poly.pdbx_seq_one_letter_code
_entity_poly.pdbx_strand_id
1 'polypeptide(L)'
;MEPPASNASTSPAPVADPEEKIRQLPAEAQTAYRKFRSTGDAAALDPLIFAILEHFAPRTPARPIAQEPGTALLMDNLGFDSLAITEIVFFTEEVFDIRISNEEILRVRTLDDLRTFIRSKVASRPVG
;
A
#
# COMPACT_ATOMS: atom_id res chain seq x y z
N MET A 1 -54.35 -4.32 9.41
CA MET A 1 -53.20 -5.08 9.93
C MET A 1 -52.01 -4.75 9.05
N GLU A 2 -50.95 -4.17 9.61
CA GLU A 2 -49.58 -4.04 9.07
C GLU A 2 -48.65 -4.64 10.17
N PRO A 3 -47.34 -5.00 9.96
CA PRO A 3 -46.40 -4.87 8.81
C PRO A 3 -45.47 -6.14 8.65
N PRO A 4 -44.21 -6.14 8.09
CA PRO A 4 -43.44 -5.09 7.42
C PRO A 4 -42.70 -5.46 6.11
N ALA A 5 -42.18 -4.40 5.50
CA ALA A 5 -41.18 -4.34 4.43
C ALA A 5 -39.98 -5.30 4.62
N SER A 6 -39.48 -5.84 3.51
CA SER A 6 -38.09 -6.29 3.42
C SER A 6 -37.39 -5.48 2.35
N ASN A 7 -36.69 -4.44 2.81
CA ASN A 7 -35.60 -3.83 2.09
C ASN A 7 -34.60 -4.94 1.77
N ALA A 8 -34.48 -5.30 0.50
CA ALA A 8 -33.30 -6.01 0.04
C ALA A 8 -32.14 -5.03 0.16
N SER A 9 -31.41 -5.13 1.27
CA SER A 9 -30.13 -4.46 1.47
C SER A 9 -29.22 -4.84 0.33
N THR A 10 -29.02 -3.92 -0.62
CA THR A 10 -27.90 -3.92 -1.55
C THR A 10 -26.64 -3.94 -0.71
N SER A 11 -26.09 -5.13 -0.48
CA SER A 11 -24.73 -5.26 0.02
C SER A 11 -23.83 -4.72 -1.09
N PRO A 12 -23.03 -3.67 -0.85
CA PRO A 12 -22.02 -3.30 -1.82
C PRO A 12 -21.11 -4.51 -2.04
N ALA A 13 -20.69 -4.75 -3.29
CA ALA A 13 -19.74 -5.80 -3.64
C ALA A 13 -18.57 -5.82 -2.64
N PRO A 14 -18.02 -7.00 -2.28
CA PRO A 14 -16.95 -7.08 -1.29
C PRO A 14 -15.80 -6.20 -1.78
N VAL A 15 -15.55 -5.12 -1.05
CA VAL A 15 -14.26 -4.42 -1.10
C VAL A 15 -13.21 -5.50 -0.85
N ALA A 16 -12.35 -5.75 -1.84
CA ALA A 16 -11.39 -6.84 -1.78
C ALA A 16 -10.62 -6.78 -0.46
N ASP A 17 -10.63 -7.88 0.29
CA ASP A 17 -10.06 -7.91 1.63
C ASP A 17 -8.54 -7.61 1.54
N PRO A 18 -8.03 -6.60 2.26
CA PRO A 18 -6.61 -6.27 2.25
C PRO A 18 -5.70 -7.45 2.56
N GLU A 19 -6.13 -8.37 3.44
CA GLU A 19 -5.36 -9.60 3.72
C GLU A 19 -5.27 -10.48 2.47
N GLU A 20 -6.32 -10.57 1.66
CA GLU A 20 -6.30 -11.35 0.42
C GLU A 20 -5.30 -10.77 -0.60
N LYS A 21 -5.29 -9.44 -0.76
CA LYS A 21 -4.35 -8.76 -1.66
C LYS A 21 -2.89 -8.99 -1.29
N ILE A 22 -2.56 -9.02 -0.01
CA ILE A 22 -1.17 -9.25 0.42
C ILE A 22 -0.76 -10.73 0.42
N ARG A 23 -1.67 -11.69 0.15
CA ARG A 23 -1.31 -13.13 0.06
C ARG A 23 -0.34 -13.43 -1.08
N GLN A 24 -0.36 -12.61 -2.13
CA GLN A 24 0.58 -12.72 -3.25
C GLN A 24 1.98 -12.16 -2.91
N LEU A 25 2.12 -11.45 -1.80
CA LEU A 25 3.39 -10.90 -1.33
C LEU A 25 4.11 -11.88 -0.38
N PRO A 26 5.43 -11.73 -0.20
CA PRO A 26 6.22 -12.60 0.69
C PRO A 26 5.68 -12.65 2.12
N ALA A 27 5.96 -13.75 2.83
CA ALA A 27 5.48 -13.97 4.21
C ALA A 27 5.91 -12.87 5.19
N GLU A 28 7.06 -12.25 4.96
CA GLU A 28 7.57 -11.12 5.74
C GLU A 28 6.64 -9.89 5.60
N ALA A 29 6.22 -9.56 4.39
CA ALA A 29 5.28 -8.46 4.11
C ALA A 29 3.91 -8.71 4.77
N GLN A 30 3.43 -9.94 4.73
CA GLN A 30 2.18 -10.32 5.40
C GLN A 30 2.28 -10.19 6.93
N THR A 31 3.44 -10.55 7.49
CA THR A 31 3.70 -10.43 8.93
C THR A 31 3.80 -8.96 9.35
N ALA A 32 4.45 -8.13 8.55
CA ALA A 32 4.50 -6.68 8.70
C ALA A 32 3.08 -6.07 8.74
N TYR A 33 2.21 -6.44 7.79
CA TYR A 33 0.82 -5.98 7.77
C TYR A 33 0.06 -6.36 9.04
N ARG A 34 0.11 -7.65 9.45
CA ARG A 34 -0.57 -8.13 10.66
C ARG A 34 -0.06 -7.44 11.92
N LYS A 35 1.26 -7.18 11.99
CA LYS A 35 1.86 -6.41 13.08
C LYS A 35 1.32 -4.98 13.10
N PHE A 36 1.32 -4.27 11.98
CA PHE A 36 0.72 -2.95 11.87
C PHE A 36 -0.74 -2.95 12.31
N ARG A 37 -1.55 -3.90 11.83
CA ARG A 37 -2.96 -4.01 12.22
C ARG A 37 -3.18 -4.27 13.71
N SER A 38 -2.28 -5.00 14.36
CA SER A 38 -2.40 -5.35 15.77
C SER A 38 -1.86 -4.26 16.71
N THR A 39 -0.92 -3.45 16.24
CA THR A 39 -0.17 -2.50 17.09
C THR A 39 -0.38 -1.02 16.72
N GLY A 40 -0.86 -0.74 15.51
CA GLY A 40 -0.89 0.60 14.94
C GLY A 40 0.49 1.15 14.55
N ASP A 41 1.57 0.37 14.70
CA ASP A 41 2.94 0.81 14.41
C ASP A 41 3.19 0.94 12.91
N ALA A 42 3.10 2.16 12.37
CA ALA A 42 3.35 2.43 10.96
C ALA A 42 4.78 2.07 10.52
N ALA A 43 5.77 2.07 11.42
CA ALA A 43 7.13 1.66 11.07
C ALA A 43 7.23 0.16 10.76
N ALA A 44 6.29 -0.66 11.26
CA ALA A 44 6.20 -2.07 10.91
C ALA A 44 5.88 -2.32 9.43
N LEU A 45 5.45 -1.31 8.67
CA LEU A 45 5.04 -1.45 7.27
C LEU A 45 6.22 -1.52 6.28
N ASP A 46 7.44 -1.24 6.70
CA ASP A 46 8.58 -1.23 5.77
C ASP A 46 8.75 -2.49 4.93
N PRO A 47 8.74 -3.71 5.51
CA PRO A 47 8.86 -4.92 4.72
C PRO A 47 7.72 -5.08 3.72
N LEU A 48 6.52 -4.61 4.05
CA LEU A 48 5.38 -4.60 3.12
C LEU A 48 5.59 -3.59 1.99
N ILE A 49 6.06 -2.38 2.30
CA ILE A 49 6.32 -1.34 1.28
C ILE A 49 7.39 -1.84 0.30
N PHE A 50 8.48 -2.44 0.79
CA PHE A 50 9.51 -3.01 -0.08
C PHE A 50 8.97 -4.15 -0.96
N ALA A 51 8.15 -5.04 -0.40
CA ALA A 51 7.54 -6.13 -1.17
C ALA A 51 6.58 -5.62 -2.25
N ILE A 52 5.82 -4.56 -1.99
CA ILE A 52 4.95 -3.93 -2.99
C ILE A 52 5.80 -3.37 -4.14
N LEU A 53 6.88 -2.66 -3.81
CA LEU A 53 7.80 -2.14 -4.83
C LEU A 53 8.42 -3.26 -5.67
N GLU A 54 8.87 -4.35 -5.04
CA GLU A 54 9.44 -5.49 -5.76
C GLU A 54 8.41 -6.21 -6.64
N HIS A 55 7.15 -6.27 -6.20
CA HIS A 55 6.05 -6.87 -6.96
C HIS A 55 5.74 -6.10 -8.25
N PHE A 56 5.77 -4.77 -8.19
CA PHE A 56 5.53 -3.88 -9.34
C PHE A 56 6.81 -3.40 -10.03
N ALA A 57 7.97 -3.94 -9.66
CA ALA A 57 9.22 -3.55 -10.29
C ALA A 57 9.19 -3.95 -11.77
N PRO A 58 9.50 -3.05 -12.71
CA PRO A 58 9.42 -3.35 -14.14
C PRO A 58 10.44 -4.40 -14.59
N ARG A 59 11.45 -4.66 -13.76
CA ARG A 59 12.43 -5.73 -13.90
C ARG A 59 12.76 -6.31 -12.54
N THR A 60 13.18 -7.57 -12.52
CA THR A 60 13.76 -8.17 -11.31
C THR A 60 14.99 -7.35 -10.88
N PRO A 61 14.98 -6.77 -9.66
CA PRO A 61 16.08 -5.96 -9.21
C PRO A 61 17.30 -6.84 -8.93
N ALA A 62 18.51 -6.32 -9.18
CA ALA A 62 19.75 -7.07 -8.98
C ALA A 62 20.03 -7.40 -7.50
N ARG A 63 19.43 -6.61 -6.59
CA ARG A 63 19.42 -6.82 -5.15
C ARG A 63 18.04 -6.42 -4.60
N PRO A 64 17.65 -6.89 -3.41
CA PRO A 64 16.38 -6.51 -2.80
C PRO A 64 16.27 -4.98 -2.64
N ILE A 65 15.07 -4.43 -2.85
CA ILE A 65 14.83 -2.99 -2.72
C ILE A 65 15.08 -2.51 -1.28
N ALA A 66 14.89 -3.40 -0.29
CA ALA A 66 15.24 -3.12 1.10
C ALA A 66 16.74 -2.80 1.33
N GLN A 67 17.62 -3.13 0.38
CA GLN A 67 19.06 -2.83 0.42
C GLN A 67 19.44 -1.58 -0.38
N GLU A 68 18.48 -0.97 -1.08
CA GLU A 68 18.70 0.28 -1.80
C GLU A 68 18.82 1.45 -0.81
N PRO A 69 19.63 2.47 -1.12
CA PRO A 69 19.69 3.66 -0.28
C PRO A 69 18.34 4.37 -0.30
N GLY A 70 17.92 4.94 0.85
CA GLY A 70 16.66 5.68 0.94
C GLY A 70 16.58 6.87 -0.04
N THR A 71 17.72 7.43 -0.44
CA THR A 71 17.83 8.50 -1.44
C THR A 71 17.71 8.02 -2.89
N ALA A 72 17.59 6.71 -3.14
CA ALA A 72 17.40 6.18 -4.49
C ALA A 72 16.10 6.73 -5.09
N LEU A 73 16.21 7.33 -6.27
CA LEU A 73 15.08 7.84 -7.03
C LEU A 73 14.28 6.67 -7.61
N LEU A 74 12.96 6.66 -7.37
CA LEU A 74 12.08 5.58 -7.83
C LEU A 74 12.17 5.42 -9.35
N MET A 75 12.07 6.52 -10.09
CA MET A 75 12.10 6.48 -11.55
C MET A 75 13.53 6.32 -12.09
N ASP A 76 14.47 7.16 -11.64
CA ASP A 76 15.80 7.22 -12.25
C ASP A 76 16.76 6.10 -11.80
N ASN A 77 16.67 5.66 -10.54
CA ASN A 77 17.58 4.64 -10.01
C ASN A 77 16.96 3.25 -9.98
N LEU A 78 15.69 3.14 -9.59
CA LEU A 78 14.99 1.86 -9.50
C LEU A 78 14.21 1.51 -10.78
N GLY A 79 14.09 2.47 -11.70
CA GLY A 79 13.53 2.26 -13.03
C GLY A 79 12.02 2.21 -13.10
N PHE A 80 11.29 2.59 -12.03
CA PHE A 80 9.83 2.62 -12.04
C PHE A 80 9.30 3.62 -13.07
N ASP A 81 8.43 3.17 -13.95
CA ASP A 81 7.72 4.04 -14.89
C ASP A 81 6.37 4.52 -14.32
N SER A 82 5.70 5.43 -15.02
CA SER A 82 4.46 6.05 -14.53
C SER A 82 3.32 5.05 -14.35
N LEU A 83 3.29 3.96 -15.14
CA LEU A 83 2.28 2.92 -14.99
C LEU A 83 2.55 2.15 -13.69
N ALA A 84 3.78 1.70 -13.48
CA ALA A 84 4.16 1.00 -12.25
C ALA A 84 3.88 1.83 -10.99
N ILE A 85 4.21 3.14 -11.01
CA ILE A 85 3.88 4.06 -9.90
C ILE A 85 2.37 4.14 -9.66
N THR A 86 1.58 4.19 -10.72
CA THR A 86 0.11 4.24 -10.63
C THR A 86 -0.44 2.95 -10.02
N GLU A 87 0.08 1.79 -10.43
CA GLU A 87 -0.32 0.49 -9.86
C GLU A 87 0.06 0.36 -8.38
N ILE A 88 1.26 0.82 -8.01
CA ILE A 88 1.70 0.88 -6.61
C ILE A 88 0.75 1.76 -5.79
N VAL A 89 0.34 2.92 -6.32
CA VAL A 89 -0.61 3.81 -5.65
C VAL A 89 -1.94 3.10 -5.43
N PHE A 90 -2.54 2.53 -6.48
CA PHE A 90 -3.83 1.83 -6.35
C PHE A 90 -3.75 0.66 -5.37
N PHE A 91 -2.70 -0.17 -5.47
CA PHE A 91 -2.51 -1.29 -4.56
C PHE A 91 -2.37 -0.83 -3.10
N THR A 92 -1.60 0.24 -2.87
CA THR A 92 -1.38 0.83 -1.55
C THR A 92 -2.67 1.45 -0.99
N GLU A 93 -3.45 2.17 -1.80
CA GLU A 93 -4.76 2.70 -1.41
C GLU A 93 -5.72 1.58 -0.99
N GLU A 94 -5.77 0.48 -1.73
CA GLU A 94 -6.65 -0.65 -1.40
C GLU A 94 -6.20 -1.42 -0.16
N VAL A 95 -4.89 -1.69 0.00
CA VAL A 95 -4.37 -2.44 1.16
C VAL A 95 -4.48 -1.66 2.46
N PHE A 96 -4.25 -0.34 2.39
CA PHE A 96 -4.26 0.52 3.57
C PHE A 96 -5.54 1.34 3.71
N ASP A 97 -6.51 1.19 2.82
CA ASP A 97 -7.77 1.97 2.82
C ASP A 97 -7.50 3.48 3.01
N ILE A 98 -6.57 4.00 2.21
CA ILE A 98 -6.17 5.42 2.18
C ILE A 98 -6.46 6.03 0.81
N ARG A 99 -6.42 7.36 0.72
CA ARG A 99 -6.51 8.10 -0.55
C ARG A 99 -5.25 8.91 -0.82
N ILE A 100 -4.65 8.74 -1.99
CA ILE A 100 -3.42 9.40 -2.43
C ILE A 100 -3.77 10.33 -3.59
N SER A 101 -3.63 11.64 -3.40
CA SER A 101 -3.90 12.60 -4.46
C SER A 101 -2.75 12.70 -5.46
N ASN A 102 -3.05 13.21 -6.66
CA ASN A 102 -2.03 13.42 -7.69
C ASN A 102 -0.92 14.38 -7.23
N GLU A 103 -1.27 15.43 -6.48
CA GLU A 103 -0.28 16.36 -5.92
C GLU A 103 0.64 15.70 -4.90
N GLU A 104 0.15 14.72 -4.14
CA GLU A 104 0.95 13.99 -3.16
C GLU A 104 1.91 13.03 -3.82
N ILE A 105 1.45 12.23 -4.79
CA ILE A 105 2.34 11.29 -5.49
C ILE A 105 3.44 12.02 -6.28
N LEU A 106 3.15 13.21 -6.82
CA LEU A 106 4.16 14.06 -7.48
C LEU A 106 5.28 14.53 -6.55
N ARG A 107 5.06 14.53 -5.23
CA ARG A 107 6.09 14.88 -4.24
C ARG A 107 6.96 13.69 -3.85
N VAL A 108 6.53 12.46 -4.16
CA VAL A 108 7.29 11.24 -3.85
C VAL A 108 8.33 11.01 -4.96
N ARG A 109 9.61 11.18 -4.64
CA ARG A 109 10.71 11.02 -5.61
C ARG A 109 11.63 9.86 -5.26
N THR A 110 11.91 9.69 -3.96
CA THR A 110 12.84 8.71 -3.45
C THR A 110 12.14 7.56 -2.72
N LEU A 111 12.90 6.50 -2.44
CA LEU A 111 12.43 5.38 -1.62
C LEU A 111 12.04 5.83 -0.20
N ASP A 112 12.80 6.75 0.40
CA ASP A 112 12.48 7.26 1.74
C ASP A 112 11.28 8.21 1.73
N ASP A 113 11.10 8.99 0.65
CA ASP A 113 9.88 9.80 0.47
C ASP A 113 8.64 8.89 0.47
N LEU A 114 8.67 7.78 -0.27
CA LEU A 114 7.54 6.87 -0.36
C LEU A 114 7.24 6.23 1.00
N ARG A 115 8.27 5.72 1.68
CA ARG A 115 8.12 5.11 3.01
C ARG A 115 7.53 6.10 4.01
N THR A 116 8.12 7.28 4.10
CA THR A 116 7.67 8.34 5.01
C THR A 116 6.26 8.81 4.66
N PHE A 117 5.95 8.94 3.38
CA PHE A 117 4.62 9.29 2.90
C PHE A 117 3.57 8.26 3.32
N ILE A 118 3.76 6.97 3.00
CA ILE A 118 2.80 5.90 3.35
C ILE A 118 2.61 5.85 4.86
N ARG A 119 3.70 5.83 5.65
CA ARG A 119 3.62 5.79 7.11
C ARG A 119 2.83 6.97 7.69
N SER A 120 3.12 8.17 7.20
CA SER A 120 2.40 9.38 7.63
C SER A 120 0.92 9.31 7.25
N LYS A 121 0.62 8.83 6.03
CA LYS A 121 -0.73 8.74 5.49
C LYS A 121 -1.60 7.77 6.30
N VAL A 122 -1.07 6.59 6.64
CA VAL A 122 -1.80 5.60 7.44
C VAL A 122 -1.94 6.03 8.90
N ALA A 123 -0.95 6.71 9.47
CA ALA A 123 -1.02 7.22 10.84
C ALA A 123 -2.01 8.39 11.00
N SER A 124 -2.22 9.16 9.93
CA SER A 124 -3.15 10.31 9.91
C SER A 124 -4.60 9.90 9.64
N ARG A 125 -4.85 8.62 9.36
CA ARG A 125 -6.20 8.13 9.07
C ARG A 125 -7.01 8.15 10.37
N PRO A 126 -8.14 8.86 10.44
CA PRO A 126 -9.00 8.79 11.60
C PRO A 126 -9.46 7.34 11.76
N VAL A 127 -9.26 6.78 12.95
CA VAL A 127 -9.87 5.52 13.36
C VAL A 127 -11.37 5.78 13.37
N GLY A 128 -12.04 5.38 12.29
CA GLY A 128 -13.50 5.41 12.16
C GLY A 128 -14.14 4.31 12.98
#